data_AF-A0A087K8M1-F1
#
_entry.id   AF-A0A087K8M1-F1
#
_cell.length_a   1.000
_cell.length_b   1.000
_cell.length_c   1.000
_cell.angle_alpha   90.00
_cell.angle_beta   90.00
_cell.angle_gamma   90.00
#
_symmetry.space_group_name_H-M   'P 1'
#
loop_
_entity.id
_entity.type
_entity.pdbx_description
1 polymer ?
#
loop_
_entity_poly.entity_id
_entity_poly.type
_entity_poly.pdbx_seq_one_letter_code
_entity_poly.pdbx_strand_id
1 'polypeptide(L)'
;MTSRALGTGVVLALTLATAVVALPATAHAAPAPAPDPHGPRADFNGDGYPDLAFAAPGATVKGFKGAGYVGVAYGSRTGVKDSAKRVFTQASAGVPGTPEAGDVFGTSVTSADLDRDGFADLIVGSPGEKIGSAEVAGGGATVLWGGPGGLSGGATLLSGEEYDDLGRGLAVGDFNGDGAPDLVVRGGDTLRTLIGPFTRDGAAAAKGEIPNLDDERYLDLAAGDVNGDGRDDLAVLVNDGDEFDARRIHIGLGSAAGLGQELTSVKGKDGYSLQGGEHLAVGNVNNDKYADLAVGRAIDGYDSDLDLPLAKGGMLTYVPGSATGPQGTKAVVLNQDSPGVPGAAEHSDNFGASVAIGDTDGDGYGEIAVGVPGEDQGTVANAGGMVVLPGTATGPTGQGSYGFNQGTPDVVGAVEKDDRFGGAVSLRDLNGDGRTELAVGAPGENAGEGSLWVFPAAASGLAAKGSFSFGHGALGTVPTKAGLGSSFNR
;
A
#
# COMPACT_ATOMS: atom_id res chain seq x y z
N MET A 1 68.49 66.10 24.63
CA MET A 1 69.18 65.61 23.42
C MET A 1 69.87 64.30 23.77
N THR A 2 69.63 63.26 22.95
CA THR A 2 70.48 62.07 22.64
C THR A 2 70.96 61.17 23.81
N SER A 3 71.03 59.83 23.72
CA SER A 3 71.10 58.89 22.58
C SER A 3 70.85 57.44 23.02
N ARG A 4 70.25 56.65 22.08
CA ARG A 4 70.44 55.22 21.63
C ARG A 4 71.27 54.23 22.52
N ALA A 5 71.08 52.90 22.50
CA ALA A 5 70.80 51.97 21.38
C ALA A 5 70.31 50.56 21.85
N LEU A 6 69.88 49.75 20.88
CA LEU A 6 69.31 48.38 20.95
C LEU A 6 70.33 47.23 21.07
N GLY A 7 69.84 46.04 21.46
CA GLY A 7 70.44 44.72 21.15
C GLY A 7 69.68 43.51 21.70
N THR A 8 68.97 42.79 20.83
CA THR A 8 68.34 41.43 20.90
C THR A 8 69.27 40.31 21.43
N GLY A 9 68.87 39.17 22.00
CA GLY A 9 67.60 38.46 22.28
C GLY A 9 67.89 36.95 22.42
N VAL A 10 67.21 36.17 23.29
CA VAL A 10 67.13 34.68 23.27
C VAL A 10 65.81 34.23 23.93
N VAL A 11 65.20 33.20 23.35
CA VAL A 11 63.87 32.60 23.60
C VAL A 11 63.88 31.59 24.76
N LEU A 12 62.80 31.53 25.54
CA LEU A 12 62.46 30.38 26.39
C LEU A 12 60.98 30.01 26.17
N ALA A 13 60.74 28.78 25.71
CA ALA A 13 59.41 28.22 25.52
C ALA A 13 58.86 27.67 26.85
N LEU A 14 57.67 28.11 27.27
CA LEU A 14 56.89 27.48 28.32
C LEU A 14 55.63 26.85 27.71
N THR A 15 55.45 25.56 27.97
CA THR A 15 54.25 24.79 27.69
C THR A 15 53.19 25.08 28.76
N LEU A 16 52.03 25.62 28.37
CA LEU A 16 50.83 25.63 29.20
C LEU A 16 49.85 24.56 28.70
N ALA A 17 49.55 23.59 29.57
CA ALA A 17 48.48 22.63 29.38
C ALA A 17 47.14 23.28 29.76
N THR A 18 46.25 23.46 28.79
CA THR A 18 44.84 23.84 29.03
C THR A 18 43.99 22.58 29.16
N ALA A 19 43.45 22.35 30.35
CA ALA A 19 42.42 21.34 30.59
C ALA A 19 41.12 21.76 29.88
N VAL A 20 40.67 20.98 28.90
CA VAL A 20 39.36 21.15 28.26
C VAL A 20 38.34 20.41 29.13
N VAL A 21 37.44 21.16 29.76
CA VAL A 21 36.25 20.62 30.40
C VAL A 21 35.27 20.25 29.29
N ALA A 22 35.09 18.95 29.03
CA ALA A 22 34.04 18.46 28.15
C ALA A 22 32.69 18.62 28.87
N LEU A 23 31.87 19.57 28.42
CA LEU A 23 30.46 19.62 28.77
C LEU A 23 29.74 18.49 28.01
N PRO A 24 28.77 17.79 28.61
CA PRO A 24 28.00 16.78 27.91
C PRO A 24 27.26 17.43 26.74
N ALA A 25 27.48 16.91 25.53
CA ALA A 25 26.68 17.29 24.38
C ALA A 25 25.24 16.88 24.67
N THR A 26 24.37 17.87 24.86
CA THR A 26 22.92 17.64 24.76
C THR A 26 22.66 17.19 23.33
N ALA A 27 22.35 15.90 23.16
CA ALA A 27 21.80 15.39 21.92
C ALA A 27 20.59 16.28 21.58
N HIS A 28 20.74 17.12 20.55
CA HIS A 28 19.58 17.75 19.94
C HIS A 28 18.81 16.60 19.32
N ALA A 29 17.65 16.28 19.89
CA ALA A 29 16.66 15.50 19.18
C ALA A 29 16.50 16.17 17.81
N ALA A 30 16.61 15.37 16.73
CA ALA A 30 16.26 15.85 15.42
C ALA A 30 14.84 16.45 15.52
N PRO A 31 14.58 17.61 14.87
CA PRO A 31 13.22 18.11 14.79
C PRO A 31 12.33 16.98 14.26
N ALA A 32 11.17 16.79 14.88
CA ALA A 32 10.19 15.83 14.40
C ALA A 32 9.95 16.06 12.90
N PRO A 33 9.78 15.00 12.09
CA PRO A 33 9.41 15.16 10.69
C PRO A 33 8.21 16.10 10.59
N ALA A 34 8.19 16.92 9.54
CA ALA A 34 7.03 17.75 9.26
C ALA A 34 5.79 16.84 9.18
N PRO A 35 4.65 17.22 9.77
CA PRO A 35 3.42 16.44 9.62
C PRO A 35 3.13 16.25 8.13
N ASP A 36 2.66 15.05 7.77
CA ASP A 36 2.16 14.76 6.42
C ASP A 36 1.19 15.91 6.05
N PRO A 37 1.42 16.66 4.95
CA PRO A 37 0.54 17.74 4.54
C PRO A 37 -0.92 17.29 4.32
N HIS A 38 -1.18 15.99 4.27
CA HIS A 38 -2.50 15.39 4.10
C HIS A 38 -3.17 14.89 5.41
N GLY A 39 -2.60 15.18 6.59
CA GLY A 39 -3.12 14.71 7.88
C GLY A 39 -2.97 13.19 8.05
N PRO A 40 -3.50 12.59 9.15
CA PRO A 40 -3.56 11.14 9.27
C PRO A 40 -4.39 10.57 8.13
N ARG A 41 -3.74 9.89 7.18
CA ARG A 41 -4.40 9.22 6.05
C ARG A 41 -5.43 8.22 6.59
N ALA A 42 -6.65 8.29 6.07
CA ALA A 42 -7.77 7.40 6.39
C ALA A 42 -8.45 7.60 7.77
N ASP A 43 -8.45 8.80 8.35
CA ASP A 43 -9.33 9.11 9.50
C ASP A 43 -10.72 9.54 8.99
N PHE A 44 -11.65 8.59 8.88
CA PHE A 44 -12.99 8.85 8.31
C PHE A 44 -13.92 9.58 9.28
N ASN A 45 -13.59 9.59 10.58
CA ASN A 45 -14.45 10.12 11.65
C ASN A 45 -13.89 11.41 12.30
N GLY A 46 -12.65 11.78 11.99
CA GLY A 46 -11.95 12.97 12.46
C GLY A 46 -11.55 12.92 13.92
N ASP A 47 -11.36 11.73 14.51
CA ASP A 47 -10.99 11.57 15.91
C ASP A 47 -9.47 11.64 16.17
N GLY A 48 -8.68 11.79 15.11
CA GLY A 48 -7.23 11.91 15.12
C GLY A 48 -6.49 10.58 15.05
N TYR A 49 -7.19 9.47 14.84
CA TYR A 49 -6.61 8.14 14.67
C TYR A 49 -6.97 7.58 13.29
N PRO A 50 -5.99 7.18 12.46
CA PRO A 50 -6.26 6.47 11.21
C PRO A 50 -7.17 5.26 11.40
N ASP A 51 -8.15 5.12 10.52
CA ASP A 51 -9.04 3.97 10.46
C ASP A 51 -8.56 2.92 9.46
N LEU A 52 -9.04 1.70 9.63
CA LEU A 52 -8.80 0.59 8.70
C LEU A 52 -10.06 0.28 7.90
N ALA A 53 -10.01 0.48 6.58
CA ALA A 53 -11.03 -0.06 5.68
C ALA A 53 -10.56 -1.39 5.07
N PHE A 54 -11.51 -2.31 4.90
CA PHE A 54 -11.29 -3.67 4.40
C PHE A 54 -12.45 -4.12 3.52
N ALA A 55 -12.22 -5.08 2.64
CA ALA A 55 -13.25 -5.53 1.69
C ALA A 55 -13.54 -7.03 1.74
N ALA A 56 -14.73 -7.37 1.24
CA ALA A 56 -15.19 -8.71 0.94
C ALA A 56 -15.99 -8.70 -0.38
N PRO A 57 -15.33 -8.57 -1.54
CA PRO A 57 -16.00 -8.39 -2.83
C PRO A 57 -16.87 -9.60 -3.24
N GLY A 58 -16.60 -10.80 -2.72
CA GLY A 58 -17.41 -11.99 -2.98
C GLY A 58 -18.73 -12.05 -2.20
N ALA A 59 -18.95 -11.14 -1.25
CA ALA A 59 -20.03 -11.23 -0.29
C ALA A 59 -21.43 -11.19 -0.93
N THR A 60 -22.37 -11.91 -0.30
CA THR A 60 -23.77 -11.87 -0.69
C THR A 60 -24.49 -10.73 0.02
N VAL A 61 -25.12 -9.82 -0.72
CA VAL A 61 -25.89 -8.69 -0.17
C VAL A 61 -27.34 -8.79 -0.62
N LYS A 62 -28.29 -8.79 0.32
CA LYS A 62 -29.75 -8.90 0.04
C LYS A 62 -30.13 -10.07 -0.91
N GLY A 63 -29.35 -11.15 -0.92
CA GLY A 63 -29.55 -12.33 -1.77
C GLY A 63 -28.78 -12.33 -3.09
N PHE A 64 -28.14 -11.22 -3.45
CA PHE A 64 -27.29 -11.09 -4.64
C PHE A 64 -25.87 -11.57 -4.32
N LYS A 65 -25.47 -12.69 -4.93
CA LYS A 65 -24.16 -13.32 -4.70
C LYS A 65 -23.06 -12.52 -5.40
N GLY A 66 -21.93 -12.29 -4.74
CA GLY A 66 -20.82 -11.52 -5.32
C GLY A 66 -21.16 -10.04 -5.51
N ALA A 67 -22.12 -9.51 -4.75
CA ALA A 67 -22.41 -8.08 -4.75
C ALA A 67 -21.31 -7.30 -4.02
N GLY A 68 -20.75 -7.88 -2.96
CA GLY A 68 -19.61 -7.32 -2.23
C GLY A 68 -19.97 -6.28 -1.15
N TYR A 69 -19.03 -6.06 -0.25
CA TYR A 69 -19.09 -4.98 0.75
C TYR A 69 -17.70 -4.44 1.08
N VAL A 70 -17.66 -3.24 1.63
CA VAL A 70 -16.51 -2.70 2.37
C VAL A 70 -16.89 -2.51 3.83
N GLY A 71 -15.94 -2.68 4.73
CA GLY A 71 -16.09 -2.39 6.16
C GLY A 71 -15.04 -1.41 6.62
N VAL A 72 -15.33 -0.72 7.71
CA VAL A 72 -14.41 0.17 8.42
C VAL A 72 -14.32 -0.30 9.86
N ALA A 73 -13.09 -0.40 10.37
CA ALA A 73 -12.81 -0.56 11.78
C ALA A 73 -12.08 0.70 12.26
N TYR A 74 -12.72 1.43 13.17
CA TYR A 74 -12.22 2.74 13.58
C TYR A 74 -10.99 2.62 14.49
N GLY A 75 -9.99 3.46 14.21
CA GLY A 75 -8.80 3.64 15.01
C GLY A 75 -9.12 4.21 16.39
N SER A 76 -8.14 4.15 17.29
CA SER A 76 -8.21 4.84 18.58
C SER A 76 -6.84 4.85 19.22
N ARG A 77 -6.63 5.64 20.28
CA ARG A 77 -5.40 5.57 21.10
C ARG A 77 -4.98 4.16 21.56
N THR A 78 -5.92 3.22 21.60
CA THR A 78 -5.67 1.82 21.99
C THR A 78 -5.68 0.85 20.80
N GLY A 79 -5.57 1.38 19.58
CA GLY A 79 -5.77 0.66 18.33
C GLY A 79 -7.24 0.40 18.00
N VAL A 80 -7.46 -0.42 16.98
CA VAL A 80 -8.79 -0.83 16.51
C VAL A 80 -9.47 -1.78 17.50
N LYS A 81 -10.80 -1.63 17.71
CA LYS A 81 -11.61 -2.54 18.54
C LYS A 81 -12.69 -3.25 17.74
N ASP A 82 -13.07 -4.44 18.19
CA ASP A 82 -14.15 -5.27 17.61
C ASP A 82 -15.49 -4.53 17.50
N SER A 83 -15.86 -3.78 18.53
CA SER A 83 -17.12 -3.05 18.68
C SER A 83 -17.25 -1.80 17.82
N ALA A 84 -16.15 -1.30 17.26
CA ALA A 84 -16.11 -0.08 16.45
C ALA A 84 -16.03 -0.41 14.96
N LYS A 85 -16.96 -1.25 14.47
CA LYS A 85 -16.98 -1.70 13.07
C LYS A 85 -18.28 -1.34 12.38
N ARG A 86 -18.18 -0.94 11.11
CA ARG A 86 -19.35 -0.66 10.26
C ARG A 86 -19.14 -1.28 8.89
N VAL A 87 -20.24 -1.70 8.27
CA VAL A 87 -20.26 -2.32 6.94
C VAL A 87 -21.10 -1.48 6.00
N PHE A 88 -20.60 -1.28 4.80
CA PHE A 88 -21.19 -0.49 3.73
C PHE A 88 -21.33 -1.34 2.47
N THR A 89 -22.49 -1.22 1.84
CA THR A 89 -22.85 -1.89 0.58
C THR A 89 -23.58 -0.89 -0.30
N GLN A 90 -23.79 -1.18 -1.58
CA GLN A 90 -24.71 -0.42 -2.43
C GLN A 90 -26.17 -0.45 -1.94
N ALA A 91 -26.49 -1.29 -0.95
CA ALA A 91 -27.78 -1.32 -0.29
C ALA A 91 -27.89 -0.38 0.93
N SER A 92 -26.77 0.22 1.36
CA SER A 92 -26.71 1.12 2.50
C SER A 92 -27.32 2.48 2.14
N ALA A 93 -27.95 3.13 3.12
CA ALA A 93 -28.62 4.41 2.89
C ALA A 93 -27.64 5.48 2.38
N GLY A 94 -27.99 6.13 1.27
CA GLY A 94 -27.19 7.19 0.66
C GLY A 94 -25.99 6.72 -0.14
N VAL A 95 -25.72 5.41 -0.22
CA VAL A 95 -24.72 4.86 -1.15
C VAL A 95 -25.37 4.72 -2.53
N PRO A 96 -24.75 5.25 -3.60
CA PRO A 96 -25.26 5.09 -4.97
C PRO A 96 -25.34 3.63 -5.44
N GLY A 97 -26.22 3.38 -6.40
CA GLY A 97 -26.41 2.07 -7.02
C GLY A 97 -27.36 1.16 -6.23
N THR A 98 -27.47 -0.08 -6.69
CA THR A 98 -28.19 -1.15 -6.00
C THR A 98 -27.40 -2.44 -6.14
N PRO A 99 -27.33 -3.30 -5.10
CA PRO A 99 -26.58 -4.54 -5.21
C PRO A 99 -27.20 -5.47 -6.26
N GLU A 100 -26.37 -5.99 -7.14
CA GLU A 100 -26.65 -7.00 -8.14
C GLU A 100 -25.66 -8.16 -8.01
N ALA A 101 -25.96 -9.26 -8.70
CA ALA A 101 -25.10 -10.43 -8.64
C ALA A 101 -23.84 -10.19 -9.48
N GLY A 102 -22.68 -10.11 -8.82
CA GLY A 102 -21.38 -9.98 -9.47
C GLY A 102 -20.82 -8.57 -9.51
N ASP A 103 -21.43 -7.57 -8.87
CA ASP A 103 -20.92 -6.18 -8.83
C ASP A 103 -19.52 -6.08 -8.23
N VAL A 104 -19.21 -7.01 -7.31
CA VAL A 104 -17.95 -7.12 -6.59
C VAL A 104 -17.50 -5.77 -5.98
N PHE A 105 -18.44 -5.05 -5.37
CA PHE A 105 -18.20 -3.82 -4.64
C PHE A 105 -17.14 -4.04 -3.56
N GLY A 106 -16.08 -3.25 -3.59
CA GLY A 106 -14.90 -3.46 -2.74
C GLY A 106 -13.76 -4.23 -3.42
N THR A 107 -13.81 -4.45 -4.74
CA THR A 107 -12.69 -5.07 -5.47
C THR A 107 -11.40 -4.28 -5.29
N SER A 108 -11.49 -2.95 -5.34
CA SER A 108 -10.41 -2.03 -5.02
C SER A 108 -10.91 -0.99 -4.02
N VAL A 109 -10.01 -0.57 -3.11
CA VAL A 109 -10.33 0.37 -2.04
C VAL A 109 -9.11 1.27 -1.78
N THR A 110 -9.33 2.58 -1.69
CA THR A 110 -8.32 3.58 -1.26
C THR A 110 -9.02 4.73 -0.53
N SER A 111 -8.27 5.63 0.09
CA SER A 111 -8.83 6.69 0.92
C SER A 111 -8.07 8.01 0.79
N ALA A 112 -8.80 9.12 0.77
CA ALA A 112 -8.28 10.48 0.87
C ALA A 112 -9.42 11.46 1.19
N ASP A 113 -9.09 12.64 1.68
CA ASP A 113 -10.05 13.74 1.86
C ASP A 113 -10.29 14.45 0.51
N LEU A 114 -11.20 13.90 -0.31
CA LEU A 114 -11.40 14.34 -1.70
C LEU A 114 -12.09 15.71 -1.76
N ASP A 115 -12.98 16.01 -0.81
CA ASP A 115 -13.71 17.28 -0.75
C ASP A 115 -13.07 18.34 0.18
N ARG A 116 -11.95 17.98 0.82
CA ARG A 116 -11.11 18.85 1.66
C ARG A 116 -11.84 19.39 2.88
N ASP A 117 -12.72 18.58 3.47
CA ASP A 117 -13.49 18.98 4.64
C ASP A 117 -12.85 18.57 5.97
N GLY A 118 -11.69 17.91 5.92
CA GLY A 118 -10.90 17.48 7.07
C GLY A 118 -11.23 16.07 7.56
N PHE A 119 -12.09 15.33 6.85
CA PHE A 119 -12.36 13.92 7.10
C PHE A 119 -11.89 13.11 5.89
N ALA A 120 -11.22 11.99 6.11
CA ALA A 120 -10.91 11.11 4.99
C ALA A 120 -12.20 10.53 4.39
N ASP A 121 -12.19 10.30 3.09
CA ASP A 121 -13.25 9.60 2.35
C ASP A 121 -12.76 8.22 1.91
N LEU A 122 -13.71 7.32 1.63
CA LEU A 122 -13.41 5.98 1.13
C LEU A 122 -13.83 5.85 -0.33
N ILE A 123 -12.88 5.57 -1.22
CA ILE A 123 -13.12 5.32 -2.64
C ILE A 123 -13.18 3.81 -2.85
N VAL A 124 -14.25 3.35 -3.51
CA VAL A 124 -14.58 1.93 -3.68
C VAL A 124 -14.85 1.64 -5.15
N GLY A 125 -14.14 0.65 -5.69
CA GLY A 125 -14.37 0.12 -7.02
C GLY A 125 -15.37 -1.03 -7.06
N SER A 126 -16.18 -1.07 -8.11
CA SER A 126 -17.17 -2.11 -8.41
C SER A 126 -17.12 -2.46 -9.90
N PRO A 127 -16.06 -3.16 -10.36
CA PRO A 127 -15.85 -3.43 -11.79
C PRO A 127 -16.91 -4.34 -12.42
N GLY A 128 -17.71 -5.04 -11.61
CA GLY A 128 -18.85 -5.82 -12.08
C GLY A 128 -20.16 -5.05 -12.22
N GLU A 129 -20.18 -3.77 -11.82
CA GLU A 129 -21.40 -2.94 -11.86
C GLU A 129 -21.92 -2.80 -13.29
N LYS A 130 -23.24 -3.02 -13.46
CA LYS A 130 -23.91 -2.78 -14.74
C LYS A 130 -24.33 -1.34 -14.87
N ILE A 131 -24.25 -0.83 -16.11
CA ILE A 131 -24.59 0.57 -16.40
C ILE A 131 -25.97 0.65 -17.04
N GLY A 132 -26.90 1.32 -16.35
CA GLY A 132 -28.26 1.52 -16.85
C GLY A 132 -29.05 0.21 -16.95
N SER A 133 -29.48 -0.16 -18.16
CA SER A 133 -30.15 -1.44 -18.44
C SER A 133 -29.27 -2.41 -19.22
N ALA A 134 -27.96 -2.18 -19.27
CA ALA A 134 -27.02 -3.06 -19.94
C ALA A 134 -27.02 -4.44 -19.28
N GLU A 135 -26.88 -5.50 -20.08
CA GLU A 135 -26.73 -6.86 -19.59
C GLU A 135 -25.28 -7.15 -19.16
N VAL A 136 -24.35 -6.28 -19.55
CA VAL A 136 -22.91 -6.40 -19.37
C VAL A 136 -22.42 -5.36 -18.37
N ALA A 137 -21.47 -5.76 -17.52
CA ALA A 137 -20.80 -4.87 -16.59
C ALA A 137 -19.96 -3.81 -17.33
N GLY A 138 -20.06 -2.56 -16.87
CA GLY A 138 -19.13 -1.50 -17.25
C GLY A 138 -18.23 -1.03 -16.11
N GLY A 139 -18.63 -1.33 -14.87
CA GLY A 139 -17.87 -0.98 -13.70
C GLY A 139 -18.09 0.46 -13.23
N GLY A 140 -17.59 0.76 -12.03
CA GLY A 140 -17.79 2.05 -11.38
C GLY A 140 -16.79 2.32 -10.27
N ALA A 141 -16.60 3.60 -9.98
CA ALA A 141 -15.93 4.09 -8.78
C ALA A 141 -16.90 4.97 -7.98
N THR A 142 -17.08 4.63 -6.71
CA THR A 142 -17.97 5.32 -5.78
C THR A 142 -17.15 5.84 -4.61
N VAL A 143 -17.42 7.07 -4.17
CA VAL A 143 -16.89 7.60 -2.91
C VAL A 143 -17.95 7.49 -1.82
N LEU A 144 -17.54 7.09 -0.63
CA LEU A 144 -18.28 7.23 0.62
C LEU A 144 -17.67 8.38 1.41
N TRP A 145 -18.48 9.37 1.76
CA TRP A 145 -17.99 10.61 2.36
C TRP A 145 -17.73 10.45 3.86
N GLY A 146 -16.57 10.88 4.31
CA GLY A 146 -16.20 11.03 5.71
C GLY A 146 -17.00 12.11 6.43
N GLY A 147 -16.93 12.09 7.75
CA GLY A 147 -17.57 13.11 8.58
C GLY A 147 -17.54 12.78 10.06
N PRO A 148 -18.07 13.64 10.95
CA PRO A 148 -17.97 13.48 12.41
C PRO A 148 -18.54 12.19 13.01
N GLY A 149 -19.30 11.41 12.24
CA GLY A 149 -19.86 10.12 12.63
C GLY A 149 -19.25 8.94 11.86
N GLY A 150 -18.14 9.16 11.16
CA GLY A 150 -17.60 8.28 10.14
C GLY A 150 -18.35 8.37 8.82
N LEU A 151 -18.03 7.43 7.92
CA LEU A 151 -18.61 7.34 6.58
C LEU A 151 -20.15 7.39 6.56
N SER A 152 -20.71 8.28 5.74
CA SER A 152 -22.15 8.42 5.55
C SER A 152 -22.50 9.02 4.19
N GLY A 153 -23.34 8.30 3.43
CA GLY A 153 -23.69 8.68 2.07
C GLY A 153 -22.51 8.55 1.10
N GLY A 154 -22.75 8.85 -0.17
CA GLY A 154 -21.73 8.75 -1.19
C GLY A 154 -22.17 9.33 -2.53
N ALA A 155 -21.24 9.34 -3.47
CA ALA A 155 -21.46 9.78 -4.84
C ALA A 155 -20.73 8.87 -5.83
N THR A 156 -21.26 8.75 -7.04
CA THR A 156 -20.56 8.10 -8.15
C THR A 156 -19.52 9.07 -8.69
N LEU A 157 -18.23 8.70 -8.61
CA LEU A 157 -17.14 9.50 -9.18
C LEU A 157 -17.05 9.29 -10.70
N LEU A 158 -17.20 8.04 -11.12
CA LEU A 158 -17.08 7.62 -12.50
C LEU A 158 -17.87 6.32 -12.75
N SER A 159 -18.48 6.23 -13.92
CA SER A 159 -19.11 5.03 -14.45
C SER A 159 -18.40 4.64 -15.75
N GLY A 160 -18.19 3.34 -15.95
CA GLY A 160 -17.56 2.85 -17.17
C GLY A 160 -18.55 2.71 -18.32
N GLU A 161 -18.05 2.22 -19.44
CA GLU A 161 -18.85 1.78 -20.59
C GLU A 161 -18.98 0.25 -20.59
N GLU A 162 -19.80 -0.35 -21.46
CA GLU A 162 -19.86 -1.82 -21.55
C GLU A 162 -18.47 -2.44 -21.78
N TYR A 163 -18.14 -3.50 -21.02
CA TYR A 163 -16.85 -4.21 -21.03
C TYR A 163 -15.64 -3.45 -20.47
N ASP A 164 -15.87 -2.31 -19.83
CA ASP A 164 -14.81 -1.42 -19.38
C ASP A 164 -14.23 -1.77 -18.01
N ASP A 165 -14.85 -2.69 -17.25
CA ASP A 165 -14.40 -3.15 -15.92
C ASP A 165 -13.85 -2.05 -14.97
N LEU A 166 -14.41 -0.84 -15.08
CA LEU A 166 -13.94 0.35 -14.38
C LEU A 166 -13.97 0.14 -12.85
N GLY A 167 -12.92 0.59 -12.17
CA GLY A 167 -12.80 0.46 -10.72
C GLY A 167 -12.09 -0.83 -10.29
N ARG A 168 -11.39 -1.50 -11.20
CA ARG A 168 -10.56 -2.67 -10.86
C ARG A 168 -9.28 -2.31 -10.11
N GLY A 169 -8.78 -1.09 -10.28
CA GLY A 169 -7.63 -0.54 -9.58
C GLY A 169 -7.79 0.97 -9.36
N LEU A 170 -7.27 1.45 -8.23
CA LEU A 170 -7.39 2.85 -7.80
C LEU A 170 -6.04 3.31 -7.25
N ALA A 171 -5.67 4.56 -7.52
CA ALA A 171 -4.55 5.23 -6.87
C ALA A 171 -4.89 6.71 -6.61
N VAL A 172 -4.56 7.20 -5.43
CA VAL A 172 -4.75 8.59 -5.03
C VAL A 172 -3.39 9.24 -4.77
N GLY A 173 -3.20 10.46 -5.27
CA GLY A 173 -2.03 11.30 -5.02
C GLY A 173 -2.33 12.75 -5.40
N ASP A 174 -1.47 13.69 -5.03
CA ASP A 174 -1.48 15.07 -5.51
C ASP A 174 -0.61 15.18 -6.78
N PHE A 175 -1.14 14.74 -7.93
CA PHE A 175 -0.37 14.71 -9.18
C PHE A 175 -0.15 16.12 -9.73
N ASN A 176 -1.04 17.06 -9.40
CA ASN A 176 -1.02 18.44 -9.88
C ASN A 176 -0.40 19.46 -8.91
N GLY A 177 0.08 19.00 -7.74
CA GLY A 177 0.78 19.77 -6.72
C GLY A 177 -0.03 20.95 -6.15
N ASP A 178 -1.36 20.90 -6.15
CA ASP A 178 -2.24 21.95 -5.63
C ASP A 178 -2.74 21.69 -4.20
N GLY A 179 -2.35 20.55 -3.63
CA GLY A 179 -2.71 20.09 -2.29
C GLY A 179 -4.12 19.54 -2.18
N ALA A 180 -4.86 19.37 -3.27
CA ALA A 180 -6.07 18.57 -3.33
C ALA A 180 -5.73 17.15 -3.81
N PRO A 181 -6.33 16.10 -3.23
CA PRO A 181 -6.12 14.76 -3.76
C PRO A 181 -6.73 14.60 -5.16
N ASP A 182 -5.98 13.96 -6.04
CA ASP A 182 -6.42 13.49 -7.35
C ASP A 182 -6.62 11.97 -7.32
N LEU A 183 -7.36 11.42 -8.29
CA LEU A 183 -7.66 10.00 -8.38
C LEU A 183 -7.37 9.46 -9.79
N VAL A 184 -6.68 8.32 -9.84
CA VAL A 184 -6.57 7.47 -11.04
C VAL A 184 -7.46 6.26 -10.87
N VAL A 185 -8.34 6.02 -11.85
CA VAL A 185 -9.22 4.85 -11.91
C VAL A 185 -8.88 4.01 -13.12
N ARG A 186 -8.52 2.75 -12.89
CA ARG A 186 -8.32 1.77 -13.95
C ARG A 186 -9.66 1.27 -14.48
N GLY A 187 -9.83 1.23 -15.80
CA GLY A 187 -10.72 0.28 -16.48
C GLY A 187 -9.94 -0.57 -17.49
N GLY A 188 -10.64 -1.12 -18.48
CA GLY A 188 -10.16 -2.19 -19.34
C GLY A 188 -8.79 -1.88 -19.94
N ASP A 189 -8.78 -0.89 -20.84
CA ASP A 189 -7.60 -0.50 -21.61
C ASP A 189 -7.22 0.97 -21.40
N THR A 190 -7.68 1.62 -20.32
CA THR A 190 -7.40 3.05 -20.11
C THR A 190 -7.38 3.39 -18.62
N LEU A 191 -6.45 4.25 -18.23
CA LEU A 191 -6.44 4.87 -16.91
C LEU A 191 -7.13 6.23 -16.99
N ARG A 192 -8.17 6.46 -16.19
CA ARG A 192 -8.86 7.75 -16.10
C ARG A 192 -8.27 8.55 -14.98
N THR A 193 -7.96 9.82 -15.23
CA THR A 193 -7.47 10.75 -14.24
C THR A 193 -8.58 11.72 -13.85
N LEU A 194 -8.78 11.92 -12.55
CA LEU A 194 -9.75 12.84 -11.97
C LEU A 194 -8.99 13.78 -11.06
N ILE A 195 -8.88 15.04 -11.46
CA ILE A 195 -8.12 16.06 -10.74
C ILE A 195 -9.04 16.74 -9.73
N GLY A 196 -8.61 16.79 -8.47
CA GLY A 196 -9.33 17.41 -7.36
C GLY A 196 -9.28 18.95 -7.38
N PRO A 197 -9.93 19.62 -6.41
CA PRO A 197 -10.79 19.02 -5.38
C PRO A 197 -12.10 18.50 -5.96
N PHE A 198 -12.76 17.61 -5.22
CA PHE A 198 -14.05 17.05 -5.59
C PHE A 198 -15.20 17.76 -4.88
N THR A 199 -16.36 17.82 -5.52
CA THR A 199 -17.61 18.21 -4.87
C THR A 199 -18.32 16.97 -4.32
N ARG A 200 -19.19 17.17 -3.31
CA ARG A 200 -19.92 16.06 -2.66
C ARG A 200 -20.90 15.28 -3.55
N ASP A 201 -21.24 15.80 -4.72
CA ASP A 201 -21.97 15.09 -5.77
C ASP A 201 -21.05 14.27 -6.70
N GLY A 202 -19.75 14.21 -6.41
CA GLY A 202 -18.76 13.35 -7.08
C GLY A 202 -18.05 14.00 -8.27
N ALA A 203 -18.23 15.31 -8.50
CA ALA A 203 -17.58 15.98 -9.63
C ALA A 203 -16.13 16.37 -9.28
N ALA A 204 -15.20 15.92 -10.12
CA ALA A 204 -13.80 16.36 -10.11
C ALA A 204 -13.65 17.75 -10.76
N ALA A 205 -12.61 18.50 -10.40
CA ALA A 205 -12.30 19.78 -11.02
C ALA A 205 -11.88 19.65 -12.49
N ALA A 206 -11.15 18.59 -12.83
CA ALA A 206 -10.86 18.21 -14.21
C ALA A 206 -10.84 16.69 -14.39
N LYS A 207 -10.96 16.24 -15.64
CA LYS A 207 -10.87 14.83 -16.02
C LYS A 207 -9.93 14.68 -17.20
N GLY A 208 -9.22 13.56 -17.25
CA GLY A 208 -8.34 13.18 -18.34
C GLY A 208 -8.19 11.67 -18.41
N GLU A 209 -7.27 11.24 -19.27
CA GLU A 209 -6.96 9.83 -19.45
C GLU A 209 -5.49 9.64 -19.86
N ILE A 210 -4.97 8.47 -19.50
CA ILE A 210 -3.71 7.92 -20.00
C ILE A 210 -4.10 6.75 -20.90
N PRO A 211 -4.02 6.90 -22.23
CA PRO A 211 -4.41 5.86 -23.16
C PRO A 211 -3.42 4.69 -23.10
N ASN A 212 -3.93 3.47 -23.29
CA ASN A 212 -3.09 2.31 -23.52
C ASN A 212 -2.60 2.31 -24.98
N LEU A 213 -1.37 2.77 -25.20
CA LEU A 213 -0.79 2.88 -26.54
C LEU A 213 -0.13 1.58 -27.02
N ASP A 214 0.16 0.67 -26.10
CA ASP A 214 1.00 -0.51 -26.32
C ASP A 214 0.25 -1.83 -26.10
N ASP A 215 -1.09 -1.79 -26.05
CA ASP A 215 -1.97 -2.97 -25.82
C ASP A 215 -1.61 -3.75 -24.53
N GLU A 216 -1.21 -3.01 -23.50
CA GLU A 216 -0.80 -3.55 -22.22
C GLU A 216 -2.00 -3.81 -21.31
N ARG A 217 -1.89 -4.81 -20.44
CA ARG A 217 -2.85 -4.99 -19.35
C ARG A 217 -2.30 -4.34 -18.10
N TYR A 218 -2.98 -3.31 -17.62
CA TYR A 218 -2.72 -2.77 -16.29
C TYR A 218 -2.97 -3.87 -15.24
N LEU A 219 -2.17 -3.92 -14.19
CA LEU A 219 -2.27 -4.93 -13.13
C LEU A 219 -2.57 -4.25 -11.80
N ASP A 220 -1.72 -3.32 -11.40
CA ASP A 220 -1.84 -2.60 -10.14
C ASP A 220 -1.35 -1.15 -10.26
N LEU A 221 -1.86 -0.29 -9.38
CA LEU A 221 -1.57 1.14 -9.33
C LEU A 221 -1.19 1.56 -7.90
N ALA A 222 -0.22 2.48 -7.80
CA ALA A 222 0.09 3.19 -6.56
C ALA A 222 0.68 4.56 -6.89
N ALA A 223 0.59 5.50 -5.95
CA ALA A 223 1.11 6.84 -6.13
C ALA A 223 2.02 7.26 -4.98
N GLY A 224 2.95 8.16 -5.28
CA GLY A 224 3.85 8.81 -4.33
C GLY A 224 4.96 9.58 -5.05
N ASP A 225 5.59 10.52 -4.38
CA ASP A 225 6.67 11.36 -4.93
C ASP A 225 7.99 10.58 -5.10
N VAL A 226 8.10 9.78 -6.18
CA VAL A 226 9.29 8.95 -6.45
C VAL A 226 10.47 9.76 -6.99
N ASN A 227 10.21 11.01 -7.38
CA ASN A 227 11.19 11.92 -7.95
C ASN A 227 11.64 13.06 -7.00
N GLY A 228 10.92 13.26 -5.90
CA GLY A 228 11.21 14.22 -4.84
C GLY A 228 10.98 15.69 -5.24
N ASP A 229 10.04 15.97 -6.15
CA ASP A 229 9.68 17.32 -6.63
C ASP A 229 8.48 17.95 -5.91
N GLY A 230 7.86 17.21 -4.98
CA GLY A 230 6.71 17.64 -4.21
C GLY A 230 5.36 17.43 -4.90
N ARG A 231 5.31 16.65 -5.98
CA ARG A 231 4.08 16.14 -6.60
C ARG A 231 4.12 14.63 -6.53
N ASP A 232 2.97 14.02 -6.30
CA ASP A 232 2.91 12.57 -6.39
C ASP A 232 3.06 12.14 -7.85
N ASP A 233 3.75 11.03 -8.05
CA ASP A 233 3.88 10.35 -9.34
C ASP A 233 3.03 9.08 -9.32
N LEU A 234 2.63 8.59 -10.50
CA LEU A 234 1.91 7.33 -10.66
C LEU A 234 2.89 6.21 -11.03
N ALA A 235 2.89 5.13 -10.25
CA ALA A 235 3.54 3.87 -10.61
C ALA A 235 2.48 2.84 -11.03
N VAL A 236 2.75 2.17 -12.15
CA VAL A 236 1.83 1.26 -12.83
C VAL A 236 2.54 -0.06 -13.10
N LEU A 237 1.96 -1.17 -12.64
CA LEU A 237 2.37 -2.50 -13.04
C LEU A 237 1.56 -2.94 -14.25
N VAL A 238 2.22 -3.53 -15.23
CA VAL A 238 1.58 -4.05 -16.44
C VAL A 238 2.11 -5.42 -16.81
N ASN A 239 1.37 -6.14 -17.65
CA ASN A 239 1.95 -7.15 -18.53
C ASN A 239 1.59 -6.88 -19.99
N ASP A 240 2.45 -7.33 -20.89
CA ASP A 240 2.18 -7.29 -22.34
C ASP A 240 0.93 -8.14 -22.66
N GLY A 241 0.07 -7.64 -23.55
CA GLY A 241 -1.14 -8.33 -24.00
C GLY A 241 -0.84 -9.65 -24.72
N ASP A 242 0.29 -9.71 -25.44
CA ASP A 242 0.71 -10.85 -26.26
C ASP A 242 1.71 -11.77 -25.53
N GLU A 243 2.40 -11.26 -24.51
CA GLU A 243 3.37 -11.99 -23.68
C GLU A 243 2.95 -11.94 -22.20
N PHE A 244 2.11 -12.90 -21.79
CA PHE A 244 1.48 -12.90 -20.47
C PHE A 244 2.47 -12.92 -19.31
N ASP A 245 3.73 -13.27 -19.53
CA ASP A 245 4.91 -13.40 -18.65
C ASP A 245 5.76 -12.11 -18.56
N ALA A 246 5.64 -11.20 -19.52
CA ALA A 246 6.36 -9.93 -19.55
C ALA A 246 5.74 -8.87 -18.62
N ARG A 247 6.05 -8.93 -17.31
CA ARG A 247 5.68 -7.85 -16.37
C ARG A 247 6.64 -6.66 -16.44
N ARG A 248 6.10 -5.44 -16.41
CA ARG A 248 6.89 -4.20 -16.43
C ARG A 248 6.40 -3.23 -15.35
N ILE A 249 7.26 -2.27 -15.03
CA ILE A 249 6.96 -1.15 -14.13
C ILE A 249 7.03 0.11 -14.98
N HIS A 250 5.93 0.85 -15.07
CA HIS A 250 5.89 2.14 -15.73
C HIS A 250 5.59 3.27 -14.76
N ILE A 251 6.12 4.45 -15.07
CA ILE A 251 6.03 5.66 -14.24
C ILE A 251 5.44 6.81 -15.06
N GLY A 252 4.37 7.41 -14.56
CA GLY A 252 3.85 8.70 -15.01
C GLY A 252 4.20 9.77 -13.99
N LEU A 253 5.05 10.72 -14.37
CA LEU A 253 5.46 11.78 -13.44
C LEU A 253 4.37 12.84 -13.30
N GLY A 254 4.19 13.32 -12.06
CA GLY A 254 3.33 14.45 -11.75
C GLY A 254 3.82 15.74 -12.40
N SER A 255 2.91 16.68 -12.64
CA SER A 255 3.24 17.99 -13.23
C SER A 255 2.21 19.04 -12.82
N ALA A 256 2.43 20.32 -13.11
CA ALA A 256 1.40 21.34 -12.84
C ALA A 256 0.07 21.13 -13.59
N ALA A 257 0.04 20.25 -14.59
CA ALA A 257 -1.18 19.87 -15.31
C ALA A 257 -1.77 18.53 -14.82
N GLY A 258 -1.21 17.92 -13.78
CA GLY A 258 -1.46 16.54 -13.39
C GLY A 258 -0.57 15.56 -14.17
N LEU A 259 -1.05 14.34 -14.37
CA LEU A 259 -0.35 13.30 -15.14
C LEU A 259 -0.42 13.57 -16.65
N GLY A 260 0.68 13.30 -17.36
CA GLY A 260 0.73 13.29 -18.81
C GLY A 260 0.05 12.05 -19.43
N GLN A 261 0.03 11.97 -20.76
CA GLN A 261 -0.55 10.84 -21.50
C GLN A 261 0.44 9.68 -21.76
N GLU A 262 1.70 9.81 -21.33
CA GLU A 262 2.73 8.81 -21.56
C GLU A 262 3.26 8.27 -20.23
N LEU A 263 3.49 6.97 -20.19
CA LEU A 263 4.17 6.30 -19.09
C LEU A 263 5.58 5.87 -19.54
N THR A 264 6.53 5.90 -18.62
CA THR A 264 7.93 5.54 -18.90
C THR A 264 8.33 4.27 -18.17
N SER A 265 8.92 3.30 -18.89
CA SER A 265 9.35 2.06 -18.24
C SER A 265 10.60 2.25 -17.40
N VAL A 266 10.59 1.71 -16.18
CA VAL A 266 11.77 1.60 -15.34
C VAL A 266 12.77 0.64 -16.00
N LYS A 267 14.03 1.05 -16.14
CA LYS A 267 15.09 0.25 -16.77
C LYS A 267 16.00 -0.43 -15.75
N GLY A 268 16.36 -1.68 -16.03
CA GLY A 268 17.33 -2.46 -15.27
C GLY A 268 18.78 -2.16 -15.63
N LYS A 269 19.70 -2.84 -14.93
CA LYS A 269 21.17 -2.71 -15.13
C LYS A 269 21.66 -3.09 -16.53
N ASP A 270 20.90 -3.90 -17.24
CA ASP A 270 21.16 -4.38 -18.60
C ASP A 270 20.63 -3.42 -19.68
N GLY A 271 19.94 -2.35 -19.28
CA GLY A 271 19.32 -1.38 -20.18
C GLY A 271 17.93 -1.78 -20.69
N TYR A 272 17.47 -3.00 -20.38
CA TYR A 272 16.12 -3.45 -20.69
C TYR A 272 15.13 -2.97 -19.62
N SER A 273 13.83 -3.12 -19.89
CA SER A 273 12.82 -2.82 -18.88
C SER A 273 12.97 -3.77 -17.69
N LEU A 274 12.98 -3.22 -16.48
CA LEU A 274 13.06 -3.99 -15.26
C LEU A 274 11.80 -4.86 -15.14
N GLN A 275 11.99 -6.10 -14.70
CA GLN A 275 10.88 -7.01 -14.47
C GLN A 275 9.96 -6.47 -13.37
N GLY A 276 8.67 -6.37 -13.67
CA GLY A 276 7.62 -5.99 -12.72
C GLY A 276 6.99 -7.17 -11.99
N GLY A 277 5.77 -6.96 -11.50
CA GLY A 277 4.97 -7.96 -10.77
C GLY A 277 3.48 -7.65 -10.87
N GLU A 278 2.70 -8.16 -9.93
CA GLU A 278 1.23 -7.99 -9.87
C GLU A 278 0.78 -7.10 -8.70
N HIS A 279 1.66 -6.82 -7.73
CA HIS A 279 1.31 -6.08 -6.51
C HIS A 279 2.31 -4.97 -6.23
N LEU A 280 1.81 -3.77 -5.95
CA LEU A 280 2.62 -2.57 -5.80
C LEU A 280 2.36 -1.87 -4.47
N ALA A 281 3.43 -1.41 -3.83
CA ALA A 281 3.39 -0.40 -2.78
C ALA A 281 4.44 0.68 -3.06
N VAL A 282 4.10 1.92 -2.69
CA VAL A 282 4.97 3.09 -2.80
C VAL A 282 5.12 3.69 -1.40
N GLY A 283 6.35 3.97 -0.99
CA GLY A 283 6.65 4.46 0.36
C GLY A 283 8.15 4.55 0.60
N ASN A 284 8.55 5.11 1.73
CA ASN A 284 9.97 5.36 2.01
C ASN A 284 10.58 4.21 2.83
N VAL A 285 11.45 3.41 2.22
CA VAL A 285 12.11 2.26 2.86
C VAL A 285 13.53 2.63 3.32
N ASN A 286 14.12 3.67 2.73
CA ASN A 286 15.52 4.02 2.92
C ASN A 286 15.75 5.35 3.67
N ASN A 287 14.67 5.99 4.13
CA ASN A 287 14.65 7.28 4.83
C ASN A 287 15.34 8.41 4.06
N ASP A 288 15.26 8.40 2.73
CA ASP A 288 15.61 9.55 1.90
C ASP A 288 14.36 10.40 1.59
N LYS A 289 14.45 11.34 0.66
CA LYS A 289 13.32 12.24 0.34
C LYS A 289 12.45 11.74 -0.81
N TYR A 290 12.76 10.59 -1.39
CA TYR A 290 12.09 10.01 -2.53
C TYR A 290 11.25 8.82 -2.05
N ALA A 291 10.06 8.66 -2.60
CA ALA A 291 9.33 7.42 -2.42
C ALA A 291 10.02 6.28 -3.19
N ASP A 292 10.07 5.10 -2.58
CA ASP A 292 10.58 3.87 -3.17
C ASP A 292 9.42 2.98 -3.64
N LEU A 293 9.73 2.00 -4.49
CA LEU A 293 8.77 0.99 -4.94
C LEU A 293 9.07 -0.37 -4.27
N ALA A 294 8.02 -1.03 -3.80
CA ALA A 294 8.01 -2.45 -3.49
C ALA A 294 7.07 -3.18 -4.46
N VAL A 295 7.63 -4.08 -5.27
CA VAL A 295 6.91 -4.78 -6.34
C VAL A 295 6.90 -6.28 -6.04
N GLY A 296 5.73 -6.80 -5.67
CA GLY A 296 5.51 -8.22 -5.47
C GLY A 296 5.15 -8.92 -6.79
N ARG A 297 5.86 -10.00 -7.10
CA ARG A 297 5.53 -10.93 -8.18
C ARG A 297 5.25 -12.30 -7.59
N ALA A 298 3.98 -12.63 -7.45
CA ALA A 298 3.53 -13.88 -6.85
C ALA A 298 3.74 -15.09 -7.77
N ILE A 299 3.64 -14.87 -9.08
CA ILE A 299 3.70 -15.95 -10.07
C ILE A 299 5.14 -16.45 -10.19
N ASP A 300 5.34 -17.73 -9.86
CA ASP A 300 6.59 -18.45 -10.02
C ASP A 300 6.68 -19.17 -11.38
N GLY A 301 7.88 -19.26 -11.94
CA GLY A 301 8.14 -20.03 -13.15
C GLY A 301 7.67 -19.41 -14.49
N TYR A 302 8.10 -20.11 -15.54
CA TYR A 302 8.01 -19.90 -17.00
C TYR A 302 7.98 -18.45 -17.51
N ASP A 303 9.11 -18.06 -18.10
CA ASP A 303 9.17 -17.04 -19.14
C ASP A 303 9.75 -17.72 -20.40
N SER A 304 9.13 -17.59 -21.57
CA SER A 304 9.63 -18.24 -22.80
C SER A 304 10.90 -17.60 -23.38
N ASP A 305 11.22 -16.38 -22.95
CA ASP A 305 12.18 -15.49 -23.61
C ASP A 305 13.21 -14.85 -22.64
N LEU A 306 13.11 -15.06 -21.31
CA LEU A 306 14.09 -14.60 -20.31
C LEU A 306 15.17 -15.63 -19.95
N ASP A 307 16.42 -15.14 -19.93
CA ASP A 307 17.62 -15.77 -19.37
C ASP A 307 17.78 -15.57 -17.83
N LEU A 308 16.75 -15.07 -17.13
CA LEU A 308 16.76 -14.93 -15.66
C LEU A 308 15.94 -16.06 -15.02
N PRO A 309 16.52 -16.89 -14.13
CA PRO A 309 15.72 -17.86 -13.40
C PRO A 309 14.74 -17.10 -12.50
N LEU A 310 13.44 -17.15 -12.82
CA LEU A 310 12.39 -16.66 -11.94
C LEU A 310 12.52 -17.37 -10.59
N ALA A 311 12.45 -16.58 -9.52
CA ALA A 311 12.51 -17.10 -8.17
C ALA A 311 11.38 -18.12 -7.96
N LYS A 312 11.76 -19.32 -7.52
CA LYS A 312 10.80 -20.31 -7.00
C LYS A 312 9.95 -19.62 -5.92
N GLY A 313 8.65 -19.87 -5.91
CA GLY A 313 7.73 -19.35 -4.91
C GLY A 313 7.37 -17.87 -5.01
N GLY A 314 7.85 -17.13 -6.02
CA GLY A 314 7.59 -15.69 -6.17
C GLY A 314 8.74 -14.81 -5.67
N MET A 315 8.59 -13.49 -5.77
CA MET A 315 9.61 -12.52 -5.37
C MET A 315 9.05 -11.15 -4.97
N LEU A 316 9.85 -10.41 -4.22
CA LEU A 316 9.75 -8.97 -4.02
C LEU A 316 10.91 -8.29 -4.76
N THR A 317 10.61 -7.25 -5.54
CA THR A 317 11.60 -6.34 -6.11
C THR A 317 11.45 -4.97 -5.45
N TYR A 318 12.47 -4.53 -4.72
CA TYR A 318 12.60 -3.17 -4.22
C TYR A 318 13.31 -2.30 -5.26
N VAL A 319 12.79 -1.10 -5.51
CA VAL A 319 13.40 -0.11 -6.43
C VAL A 319 13.49 1.25 -5.73
N PRO A 320 14.69 1.78 -5.45
CA PRO A 320 14.82 3.06 -4.78
C PRO A 320 14.40 4.23 -5.69
N GLY A 321 13.77 5.26 -5.10
CA GLY A 321 13.51 6.54 -5.74
C GLY A 321 14.78 7.35 -6.01
N SER A 322 14.66 8.43 -6.78
CA SER A 322 15.74 9.41 -6.99
C SER A 322 15.23 10.68 -7.66
N ALA A 323 16.07 11.73 -7.75
CA ALA A 323 15.73 12.96 -8.47
C ALA A 323 15.32 12.79 -9.96
N THR A 324 15.53 11.61 -10.54
CA THR A 324 15.12 11.27 -11.91
C THR A 324 14.09 10.14 -11.95
N GLY A 325 13.42 9.88 -10.83
CA GLY A 325 12.49 8.76 -10.66
C GLY A 325 13.18 7.44 -10.26
N PRO A 326 12.44 6.31 -10.27
CA PRO A 326 12.90 5.03 -9.75
C PRO A 326 14.14 4.48 -10.45
N GLN A 327 15.09 3.98 -9.67
CA GLN A 327 16.39 3.53 -10.15
C GLN A 327 16.46 2.01 -10.26
N GLY A 328 15.93 1.44 -11.34
CA GLY A 328 15.92 -0.01 -11.56
C GLY A 328 17.31 -0.66 -11.65
N THR A 329 18.35 0.12 -11.94
CA THR A 329 19.76 -0.34 -11.88
C THR A 329 20.25 -0.64 -10.46
N LYS A 330 19.55 -0.13 -9.44
CA LYS A 330 19.79 -0.37 -8.00
C LYS A 330 18.74 -1.26 -7.37
N ALA A 331 17.91 -1.92 -8.18
CA ALA A 331 16.86 -2.78 -7.67
C ALA A 331 17.43 -3.96 -6.88
N VAL A 332 16.74 -4.35 -5.80
CA VAL A 332 17.06 -5.50 -4.97
C VAL A 332 15.92 -6.50 -5.10
N VAL A 333 16.25 -7.76 -5.41
CA VAL A 333 15.25 -8.85 -5.54
C VAL A 333 15.43 -9.83 -4.38
N LEU A 334 14.34 -10.15 -3.71
CA LEU A 334 14.29 -11.03 -2.53
C LEU A 334 13.15 -12.04 -2.65
N ASN A 335 13.34 -13.22 -2.07
CA ASN A 335 12.33 -14.27 -1.90
C ASN A 335 12.65 -15.09 -0.63
N GLN A 336 11.90 -16.15 -0.34
CA GLN A 336 12.12 -17.01 0.84
C GLN A 336 13.50 -17.71 0.86
N ASP A 337 14.14 -17.92 -0.29
CA ASP A 337 15.50 -18.49 -0.36
C ASP A 337 16.60 -17.44 -0.12
N SER A 338 16.24 -16.16 -0.03
CA SER A 338 17.20 -15.07 0.14
C SER A 338 17.77 -15.05 1.56
N PRO A 339 19.08 -14.76 1.74
CA PRO A 339 19.71 -14.76 3.06
C PRO A 339 18.99 -13.85 4.08
N GLY A 340 18.57 -14.44 5.20
CA GLY A 340 17.91 -13.74 6.30
C GLY A 340 16.37 -13.66 6.17
N VAL A 341 15.81 -14.02 5.01
CA VAL A 341 14.37 -14.14 4.83
C VAL A 341 13.90 -15.50 5.39
N PRO A 342 12.88 -15.55 6.24
CA PRO A 342 12.39 -16.80 6.82
C PRO A 342 11.64 -17.66 5.78
N GLY A 343 11.68 -18.97 6.00
CA GLY A 343 11.05 -19.96 5.12
C GLY A 343 12.04 -20.60 4.15
N ALA A 344 11.51 -21.39 3.22
CA ALA A 344 12.24 -21.91 2.07
C ALA A 344 11.28 -21.83 0.89
N ALA A 345 11.75 -21.39 -0.28
CA ALA A 345 10.84 -21.20 -1.38
C ALA A 345 10.37 -22.53 -1.96
N GLU A 346 9.07 -22.69 -2.11
CA GLU A 346 8.36 -23.81 -2.73
C GLU A 346 7.54 -23.31 -3.92
N HIS A 347 7.10 -24.22 -4.78
CA HIS A 347 6.33 -23.80 -5.94
C HIS A 347 4.96 -23.31 -5.50
N SER A 348 4.52 -22.19 -6.06
CA SER A 348 3.22 -21.59 -5.77
C SER A 348 3.02 -21.09 -4.33
N ASP A 349 4.10 -20.76 -3.60
CA ASP A 349 4.03 -20.05 -2.30
C ASP A 349 3.44 -18.63 -2.45
N ASN A 350 3.62 -18.05 -3.64
CA ASN A 350 3.14 -16.71 -3.97
C ASN A 350 3.73 -15.61 -3.06
N PHE A 351 5.02 -15.71 -2.72
CA PHE A 351 5.77 -14.64 -2.08
C PHE A 351 5.66 -13.36 -2.93
N GLY A 352 5.12 -12.30 -2.35
CA GLY A 352 4.82 -11.07 -3.09
C GLY A 352 3.36 -10.94 -3.56
N ALA A 353 2.45 -11.83 -3.16
CA ALA A 353 1.02 -11.72 -3.49
C ALA A 353 0.30 -10.54 -2.84
N SER A 354 0.93 -9.91 -1.86
CA SER A 354 0.52 -8.61 -1.35
C SER A 354 1.75 -7.92 -0.77
N VAL A 355 1.80 -6.59 -0.87
CA VAL A 355 2.92 -5.78 -0.38
C VAL A 355 2.39 -4.50 0.27
N ALA A 356 3.03 -4.06 1.36
CA ALA A 356 2.79 -2.78 2.01
C ALA A 356 4.09 -2.23 2.59
N ILE A 357 4.22 -0.90 2.66
CA ILE A 357 5.36 -0.21 3.27
C ILE A 357 4.89 0.61 4.46
N GLY A 358 5.62 0.56 5.58
CA GLY A 358 5.33 1.36 6.77
C GLY A 358 6.41 1.19 7.84
N ASP A 359 6.67 2.24 8.61
CA ASP A 359 7.62 2.21 9.73
C ASP A 359 6.95 1.55 10.94
N THR A 360 7.35 0.33 11.29
CA THR A 360 6.69 -0.49 12.32
C THR A 360 7.37 -0.39 13.68
N ASP A 361 8.61 0.10 13.75
CA ASP A 361 9.38 0.23 14.98
C ASP A 361 9.72 1.67 15.38
N GLY A 362 9.49 2.63 14.48
CA GLY A 362 9.64 4.05 14.67
C GLY A 362 11.08 4.54 14.46
N ASP A 363 11.91 3.81 13.72
CA ASP A 363 13.31 4.15 13.46
C ASP A 363 13.51 5.10 12.26
N GLY A 364 12.43 5.37 11.50
CA GLY A 364 12.39 6.24 10.33
C GLY A 364 12.64 5.52 9.00
N TYR A 365 12.95 4.23 9.00
CA TYR A 365 13.01 3.40 7.80
C TYR A 365 11.71 2.61 7.68
N GLY A 366 11.09 2.59 6.50
CA GLY A 366 9.89 1.77 6.28
C GLY A 366 10.23 0.29 6.16
N GLU A 367 9.54 -0.55 6.92
CA GLU A 367 9.49 -2.00 6.67
C GLU A 367 8.64 -2.30 5.43
N ILE A 368 8.96 -3.43 4.79
CA ILE A 368 8.11 -4.01 3.74
C ILE A 368 7.42 -5.26 4.29
N ALA A 369 6.10 -5.23 4.42
CA ALA A 369 5.30 -6.42 4.67
C ALA A 369 4.99 -7.11 3.34
N VAL A 370 5.17 -8.43 3.28
CA VAL A 370 5.02 -9.26 2.08
C VAL A 370 4.16 -10.48 2.39
N GLY A 371 3.06 -10.64 1.66
CA GLY A 371 2.20 -11.82 1.75
C GLY A 371 2.78 -13.05 1.05
N VAL A 372 2.54 -14.23 1.64
CA VAL A 372 2.92 -15.55 1.12
C VAL A 372 1.73 -16.51 1.26
N PRO A 373 0.57 -16.22 0.63
CA PRO A 373 -0.68 -16.94 0.88
C PRO A 373 -0.69 -18.39 0.38
N GLY A 374 0.28 -18.79 -0.45
CA GLY A 374 0.45 -20.17 -0.89
C GLY A 374 1.27 -21.04 0.06
N GLU A 375 1.92 -20.45 1.07
CA GLU A 375 2.82 -21.17 1.98
C GLU A 375 2.11 -22.34 2.68
N ASP A 376 2.77 -23.49 2.69
CA ASP A 376 2.37 -24.66 3.47
C ASP A 376 2.84 -24.52 4.92
N GLN A 377 1.96 -24.86 5.88
CA GLN A 377 2.31 -24.89 7.30
C GLN A 377 2.41 -26.34 7.78
N GLY A 378 3.63 -26.87 7.72
CA GLY A 378 3.90 -28.28 7.99
C GLY A 378 3.30 -29.18 6.92
N THR A 379 2.15 -29.81 7.19
CA THR A 379 1.41 -30.62 6.20
C THR A 379 0.09 -29.99 5.78
N VAL A 380 -0.20 -28.77 6.25
CA VAL A 380 -1.43 -28.06 5.94
C VAL A 380 -1.18 -27.15 4.75
N ALA A 381 -1.75 -27.54 3.61
CA ALA A 381 -1.44 -26.89 2.35
C ALA A 381 -2.08 -25.51 2.20
N ASN A 382 -1.35 -24.54 1.62
CA ASN A 382 -1.79 -23.17 1.37
C ASN A 382 -2.45 -22.46 2.57
N ALA A 383 -2.01 -22.78 3.79
CA ALA A 383 -2.50 -22.06 4.96
C ALA A 383 -2.03 -20.59 4.94
N GLY A 384 -0.89 -20.34 4.31
CA GLY A 384 -0.35 -19.02 4.07
C GLY A 384 0.54 -18.53 5.21
N GLY A 385 1.09 -17.34 4.99
CA GLY A 385 2.01 -16.66 5.88
C GLY A 385 2.30 -15.25 5.37
N MET A 386 3.09 -14.52 6.12
CA MET A 386 3.63 -13.23 5.70
C MET A 386 5.02 -13.03 6.27
N VAL A 387 5.80 -12.18 5.61
CA VAL A 387 7.16 -11.80 5.99
C VAL A 387 7.25 -10.28 6.09
N VAL A 388 7.98 -9.80 7.08
CA VAL A 388 8.34 -8.39 7.26
C VAL A 388 9.83 -8.25 7.02
N LEU A 389 10.21 -7.36 6.11
CA LEU A 389 11.59 -7.06 5.76
C LEU A 389 11.96 -5.67 6.28
N PRO A 390 12.93 -5.55 7.20
CA PRO A 390 13.40 -4.26 7.69
C PRO A 390 13.93 -3.35 6.59
N GLY A 391 13.56 -2.08 6.66
CA GLY A 391 14.17 -1.01 5.87
C GLY A 391 15.60 -0.72 6.34
N THR A 392 16.41 -0.13 5.47
CA THR A 392 17.73 0.41 5.83
C THR A 392 18.08 1.56 4.91
N ALA A 393 19.10 2.36 5.24
CA ALA A 393 19.60 3.45 4.37
C ALA A 393 20.01 3.01 2.94
N THR A 394 20.14 1.72 2.68
CA THR A 394 20.43 1.17 1.34
C THR A 394 19.28 0.34 0.76
N GLY A 395 18.10 0.38 1.39
CA GLY A 395 16.97 -0.50 1.10
C GLY A 395 17.00 -1.82 1.90
N PRO A 396 16.05 -2.73 1.65
CA PRO A 396 15.94 -3.98 2.37
C PRO A 396 17.09 -4.94 1.97
N THR A 397 17.64 -5.64 2.96
CA THR A 397 18.75 -6.60 2.74
C THR A 397 18.34 -8.07 2.95
N GLY A 398 17.12 -8.30 3.42
CA GLY A 398 16.66 -9.59 3.93
C GLY A 398 17.12 -9.91 5.35
N GLN A 399 18.17 -9.27 5.87
CA GLN A 399 18.63 -9.50 7.25
C GLN A 399 17.64 -8.92 8.27
N GLY A 400 17.42 -9.68 9.35
CA GLY A 400 16.47 -9.29 10.40
C GLY A 400 15.00 -9.52 10.02
N SER A 401 14.73 -10.08 8.84
CA SER A 401 13.36 -10.41 8.44
C SER A 401 12.74 -11.45 9.37
N TYR A 402 11.45 -11.33 9.60
CA TYR A 402 10.65 -12.23 10.42
C TYR A 402 9.27 -12.41 9.80
N GLY A 403 8.46 -13.35 10.30
CA GLY A 403 7.16 -13.63 9.70
C GLY A 403 6.14 -14.14 10.70
N PHE A 404 4.87 -14.06 10.29
CA PHE A 404 3.72 -14.54 11.04
C PHE A 404 2.84 -15.44 10.18
N ASN A 405 2.18 -16.39 10.84
CA ASN A 405 1.06 -17.16 10.31
C ASN A 405 0.12 -17.55 11.47
N GLN A 406 -1.03 -18.15 11.17
CA GLN A 406 -2.01 -18.59 12.19
C GLN A 406 -1.47 -19.62 13.19
N GLY A 407 -0.35 -20.29 12.89
CA GLY A 407 0.32 -21.25 13.77
C GLY A 407 1.43 -20.62 14.63
N THR A 408 1.71 -19.33 14.46
CA THR A 408 2.73 -18.63 15.24
C THR A 408 2.24 -18.46 16.69
N PRO A 409 3.10 -18.70 17.72
CA PRO A 409 2.69 -18.51 19.11
C PRO A 409 2.08 -17.13 19.37
N ASP A 410 1.02 -17.09 20.17
CA ASP A 410 0.21 -15.92 20.50
C ASP A 410 -0.66 -15.34 19.37
N VAL A 411 -0.57 -15.86 18.14
CA VAL A 411 -1.53 -15.54 17.08
C VAL A 411 -2.81 -16.33 17.31
N VAL A 412 -3.94 -15.63 17.31
CA VAL A 412 -5.27 -16.25 17.50
C VAL A 412 -5.74 -16.98 16.24
N GLY A 413 -6.53 -18.02 16.41
CA GLY A 413 -7.06 -18.84 15.30
C GLY A 413 -6.36 -20.20 15.22
N ALA A 414 -6.66 -20.93 14.14
CA ALA A 414 -6.04 -22.20 13.82
C ALA A 414 -5.52 -22.16 12.39
N VAL A 415 -4.52 -22.98 12.09
CA VAL A 415 -4.04 -23.20 10.72
C VAL A 415 -4.96 -24.20 10.05
N GLU A 416 -5.59 -23.81 8.95
CA GLU A 416 -6.43 -24.67 8.12
C GLU A 416 -5.96 -24.64 6.66
N LYS A 417 -6.44 -25.63 5.91
CA LYS A 417 -6.06 -25.77 4.51
C LYS A 417 -6.74 -24.66 3.69
N ASP A 418 -5.95 -24.01 2.83
CA ASP A 418 -6.40 -22.95 1.93
C ASP A 418 -6.91 -21.68 2.65
N ASP A 419 -6.45 -21.37 3.87
CA ASP A 419 -6.79 -20.10 4.55
C ASP A 419 -6.25 -18.88 3.81
N ARG A 420 -5.12 -19.04 3.12
CA ARG A 420 -4.45 -17.98 2.36
C ARG A 420 -4.10 -16.78 3.25
N PHE A 421 -3.65 -17.01 4.48
CA PHE A 421 -3.16 -15.94 5.35
C PHE A 421 -2.05 -15.16 4.65
N GLY A 422 -2.09 -13.82 4.71
CA GLY A 422 -1.21 -12.96 3.92
C GLY A 422 -1.73 -12.68 2.50
N GLY A 423 -2.97 -13.08 2.19
CA GLY A 423 -3.61 -12.75 0.90
C GLY A 423 -3.78 -11.26 0.67
N ALA A 424 -3.85 -10.47 1.74
CA ALA A 424 -3.70 -9.02 1.72
C ALA A 424 -2.96 -8.56 2.98
N VAL A 425 -2.14 -7.51 2.86
CA VAL A 425 -1.45 -6.87 3.98
C VAL A 425 -1.62 -5.35 3.92
N SER A 426 -1.64 -4.70 5.08
CA SER A 426 -1.65 -3.23 5.20
C SER A 426 -0.88 -2.82 6.46
N LEU A 427 -0.11 -1.74 6.35
CA LEU A 427 0.60 -1.12 7.47
C LEU A 427 0.02 0.28 7.71
N ARG A 428 -0.45 0.56 8.93
CA ARG A 428 -1.05 1.85 9.29
C ARG A 428 -0.93 2.13 10.79
N ASP A 429 -0.65 3.37 11.17
CA ASP A 429 -0.60 3.80 12.58
C ASP A 429 -2.01 3.99 13.13
N LEU A 430 -2.67 2.89 13.50
CA LEU A 430 -4.07 2.86 13.92
C LEU A 430 -4.26 3.41 15.34
N ASN A 431 -3.15 3.66 16.04
CA ASN A 431 -3.15 4.12 17.42
C ASN A 431 -2.54 5.53 17.64
N GLY A 432 -1.94 6.11 16.60
CA GLY A 432 -1.36 7.45 16.58
C GLY A 432 -0.05 7.57 17.37
N ASP A 433 0.74 6.49 17.52
CA ASP A 433 1.99 6.49 18.28
C ASP A 433 3.25 6.64 17.43
N GLY A 434 3.09 6.81 16.12
CA GLY A 434 4.16 6.95 15.14
C GLY A 434 4.71 5.62 14.61
N ARG A 435 4.14 4.47 15.01
CA ARG A 435 4.44 3.16 14.44
C ARG A 435 3.23 2.59 13.72
N THR A 436 3.47 1.87 12.64
CA THR A 436 2.41 1.25 11.86
C THR A 436 2.07 -0.15 12.36
N GLU A 437 0.82 -0.35 12.77
CA GLU A 437 0.24 -1.67 12.98
C GLU A 437 0.04 -2.41 11.65
N LEU A 438 0.04 -3.74 11.73
CA LEU A 438 -0.19 -4.60 10.58
C LEU A 438 -1.61 -5.18 10.60
N ALA A 439 -2.33 -5.01 9.50
CA ALA A 439 -3.52 -5.78 9.18
C ALA A 439 -3.19 -6.87 8.15
N VAL A 440 -3.71 -8.09 8.37
CA VAL A 440 -3.53 -9.22 7.46
C VAL A 440 -4.87 -9.87 7.15
N GLY A 441 -5.15 -10.08 5.87
CA GLY A 441 -6.30 -10.83 5.40
C GLY A 441 -5.97 -12.30 5.11
N ALA A 442 -6.93 -13.18 5.40
CA ALA A 442 -6.93 -14.57 4.99
C ALA A 442 -8.25 -14.84 4.26
N PRO A 443 -8.40 -14.45 2.98
CA PRO A 443 -9.67 -14.52 2.26
C PRO A 443 -10.15 -15.97 1.99
N GLY A 444 -9.27 -16.96 2.17
CA GLY A 444 -9.60 -18.39 2.03
C GLY A 444 -10.14 -19.04 3.31
N GLU A 445 -9.99 -18.38 4.45
CA GLU A 445 -10.40 -18.84 5.78
C GLU A 445 -11.84 -19.39 5.79
N ASN A 446 -12.04 -20.53 6.45
CA ASN A 446 -13.34 -21.20 6.59
C ASN A 446 -14.02 -21.47 5.22
N ALA A 447 -13.28 -22.02 4.25
CA ALA A 447 -13.78 -22.32 2.90
C ALA A 447 -14.21 -21.09 2.09
N GLY A 448 -13.40 -20.03 2.16
CA GLY A 448 -13.57 -18.79 1.41
C GLY A 448 -14.54 -17.81 2.06
N GLU A 449 -14.91 -18.02 3.32
CA GLU A 449 -15.59 -16.97 4.07
C GLU A 449 -14.65 -15.78 4.21
N GLY A 450 -13.46 -16.03 4.71
CA GLY A 450 -12.43 -15.02 4.92
C GLY A 450 -12.47 -14.46 6.34
N SER A 451 -11.32 -13.96 6.81
CA SER A 451 -11.15 -13.25 8.07
C SER A 451 -9.95 -12.32 8.00
N LEU A 452 -9.81 -11.47 9.01
CA LEU A 452 -8.66 -10.58 9.12
C LEU A 452 -8.11 -10.51 10.53
N TRP A 453 -6.81 -10.27 10.62
CA TRP A 453 -6.01 -10.14 11.84
C TRP A 453 -5.42 -8.75 11.90
N VAL A 454 -5.27 -8.22 13.12
CA VAL A 454 -4.53 -6.99 13.39
C VAL A 454 -3.45 -7.29 14.42
N PHE A 455 -2.22 -6.88 14.12
CA PHE A 455 -1.03 -7.07 14.94
C PHE A 455 -0.55 -5.72 15.48
N PRO A 456 -0.33 -5.59 16.79
CA PRO A 456 0.20 -4.36 17.38
C PRO A 456 1.65 -4.13 16.96
N ALA A 457 2.03 -2.85 16.89
CA ALA A 457 3.41 -2.41 16.74
C ALA A 457 4.01 -2.00 18.10
N ALA A 458 5.31 -2.20 18.24
CA ALA A 458 6.10 -1.76 19.39
C ALA A 458 7.45 -1.23 18.92
N ALA A 459 8.24 -0.62 19.80
CA ALA A 459 9.59 -0.15 19.47
C ALA A 459 10.59 -1.26 19.07
N SER A 460 10.16 -2.53 19.11
CA SER A 460 10.92 -3.69 18.61
C SER A 460 10.31 -4.26 17.33
N GLY A 461 9.41 -3.54 16.67
CA GLY A 461 8.59 -4.00 15.54
C GLY A 461 7.28 -4.64 15.96
N LEU A 462 6.65 -5.33 15.00
CA LEU A 462 5.36 -5.99 15.15
C LEU A 462 5.41 -7.17 16.12
N ALA A 463 4.30 -7.42 16.82
CA ALA A 463 4.19 -8.52 17.78
C ALA A 463 2.96 -9.41 17.53
N ALA A 464 3.14 -10.73 17.63
CA ALA A 464 2.03 -11.69 17.66
C ALA A 464 1.16 -11.52 18.93
N LYS A 465 1.82 -11.28 20.07
CA LYS A 465 1.12 -11.08 21.34
C LYS A 465 0.30 -9.80 21.32
N GLY A 466 -0.98 -9.94 21.62
CA GLY A 466 -1.95 -8.84 21.57
C GLY A 466 -2.61 -8.68 20.21
N SER A 467 -2.25 -9.51 19.23
CA SER A 467 -3.01 -9.62 18.00
C SER A 467 -4.43 -10.13 18.27
N PHE A 468 -5.36 -9.75 17.41
CA PHE A 468 -6.73 -10.24 17.43
C PHE A 468 -7.23 -10.44 16.00
N SER A 469 -8.29 -11.22 15.85
CA SER A 469 -8.97 -11.43 14.57
C SER A 469 -10.46 -11.22 14.68
N PHE A 470 -11.09 -10.95 13.54
CA PHE A 470 -12.53 -10.92 13.42
C PHE A 470 -12.98 -11.33 12.01
N GLY A 471 -14.22 -11.83 11.94
CA GLY A 471 -14.85 -12.27 10.70
C GLY A 471 -16.33 -11.92 10.66
N HIS A 472 -17.08 -12.60 9.78
CA HIS A 472 -18.49 -12.32 9.50
C HIS A 472 -19.41 -12.31 10.71
N GLY A 473 -19.14 -13.16 11.72
CA GLY A 473 -19.94 -13.22 12.95
C GLY A 473 -19.93 -11.89 13.71
N ALA A 474 -18.78 -11.19 13.73
CA ALA A 474 -18.66 -9.87 14.35
C ALA A 474 -19.25 -8.75 13.47
N LEU A 475 -19.24 -8.93 12.15
CA LEU A 475 -19.72 -7.93 11.18
C LEU A 475 -21.23 -8.04 10.89
N GLY A 476 -21.87 -9.15 11.25
CA GLY A 476 -23.28 -9.39 10.94
C GLY A 476 -23.56 -9.62 9.46
N THR A 477 -22.57 -10.11 8.71
CA THR A 477 -22.60 -10.28 7.25
C THR A 477 -22.78 -11.74 6.84
N VAL A 478 -23.18 -11.99 5.59
CA VAL A 478 -23.28 -13.36 5.03
C VAL A 478 -21.89 -13.88 4.67
N PRO A 479 -21.47 -15.04 5.18
CA PRO A 479 -20.07 -15.46 5.06
C PRO A 479 -19.74 -16.23 3.78
N THR A 480 -20.70 -16.95 3.19
CA THR A 480 -20.42 -17.94 2.14
C THR A 480 -19.68 -17.34 0.93
N LYS A 481 -18.41 -17.75 0.75
CA LYS A 481 -17.53 -17.32 -0.35
C LYS A 481 -17.35 -15.79 -0.43
N ALA A 482 -17.40 -15.11 0.72
CA ALA A 482 -17.30 -13.66 0.77
C ALA A 482 -15.88 -13.13 0.50
N GLY A 483 -14.85 -13.89 0.87
CA GLY A 483 -13.46 -13.47 0.75
C GLY A 483 -13.14 -12.25 1.62
N LEU A 484 -13.64 -12.20 2.85
CA LEU A 484 -13.28 -11.09 3.76
C LEU A 484 -11.76 -11.02 3.95
N GLY A 485 -11.23 -9.79 3.85
CA GLY A 485 -9.79 -9.54 3.91
C GLY A 485 -9.10 -9.70 2.56
N SER A 486 -9.84 -9.63 1.44
CA SER A 486 -9.24 -9.61 0.10
C SER A 486 -8.43 -8.36 -0.21
N SER A 487 -8.72 -7.23 0.47
CA SER A 487 -7.99 -5.98 0.29
C SER A 487 -8.24 -5.04 1.48
N PHE A 488 -7.37 -4.03 1.59
CA PHE A 488 -7.44 -2.92 2.54
C PHE A 488 -7.29 -1.60 1.80
N ASN A 489 -7.69 -0.48 2.40
CA ASN A 489 -7.41 0.83 1.82
C ASN A 489 -5.91 1.13 1.82
N ARG A 490 -5.41 1.51 0.64
CA ARG A 490 -4.10 2.10 0.44
C ARG A 490 -4.16 3.59 0.77
#